data_AF-A0A661B865-F1
#
_entry.id   AF-A0A661B865-F1
#
_cell.length_a   1.000
_cell.length_b   1.000
_cell.length_c   1.000
_cell.angle_alpha   90.00
_cell.angle_beta   90.00
_cell.angle_gamma   90.00
#
_symmetry.space_group_name_H-M   'P 1'
#
loop_
_entity.id
_entity.type
_entity.pdbx_description
1 polymer ?
#
loop_
_entity_poly.entity_id
_entity_poly.type
_entity_poly.pdbx_seq_one_letter_code
_entity_poly.pdbx_strand_id
1 'polypeptide(L)'
;MVLRRKTEKAVSQLIWLGFFILPIIGFSISWWLRFKSGIFEVIDFQPYSEYKIPILIVALFWAFVYGARKVQKPDLSVGAGKEFTNIAWSSVIAMIFPMALSFAYRGYFYSRLV
;
A
#
# COMPACT_ATOMS: atom_id res chain seq x y z
N MET A 1 -29.04 17.56 -9.63
CA MET A 1 -28.70 16.43 -8.72
C MET A 1 -28.00 15.26 -9.41
N VAL A 2 -28.36 14.85 -10.63
CA VAL A 2 -27.74 13.68 -11.31
C VAL A 2 -26.25 13.86 -11.63
N LEU A 3 -25.83 15.06 -12.04
CA LEU A 3 -24.42 15.38 -12.32
C LEU A 3 -23.54 15.21 -11.08
N ARG A 4 -24.02 15.65 -9.91
CA ARG A 4 -23.32 15.52 -8.62
C ARG A 4 -23.01 14.06 -8.27
N ARG A 5 -23.99 13.15 -8.44
CA ARG A 5 -23.82 11.71 -8.16
C ARG A 5 -22.82 11.02 -9.10
N LYS A 6 -22.78 11.41 -10.38
CA LYS A 6 -21.81 10.85 -11.35
C LYS A 6 -20.39 11.30 -11.00
N THR A 7 -20.21 12.58 -10.68
CA THR A 7 -18.91 13.12 -10.25
C THR A 7 -18.43 12.50 -8.94
N GLU A 8 -19.31 12.36 -7.94
CA GLU A 8 -18.97 11.69 -6.67
C GLU A 8 -18.52 10.24 -6.88
N LYS A 9 -19.20 9.50 -7.78
CA LYS A 9 -18.81 8.12 -8.12
C LYS A 9 -17.45 8.07 -8.82
N ALA A 10 -17.20 8.97 -9.77
CA ALA A 10 -15.92 9.03 -10.48
C ALA A 10 -14.75 9.38 -9.53
N VAL A 11 -14.95 10.36 -8.65
CA VAL A 11 -13.94 10.74 -7.63
C VAL A 11 -13.67 9.57 -6.69
N SER A 12 -14.71 8.87 -6.22
CA SER A 12 -14.54 7.72 -5.34
C SER A 12 -13.76 6.58 -6.01
N GLN A 13 -13.98 6.34 -7.32
CA GLN A 13 -13.21 5.38 -8.10
C GLN A 13 -11.76 5.80 -8.28
N LEU A 14 -11.49 7.08 -8.53
CA LEU A 14 -10.13 7.61 -8.63
C LEU A 14 -9.36 7.47 -7.31
N ILE A 15 -10.01 7.78 -6.18
CA ILE A 15 -9.41 7.60 -4.84
C ILE A 15 -9.11 6.11 -4.61
N TRP A 16 -10.02 5.22 -4.98
CA TRP A 16 -9.81 3.78 -4.84
C TRP A 16 -8.64 3.27 -5.69
N LEU A 17 -8.51 3.76 -6.92
CA LEU A 17 -7.35 3.50 -7.79
C LEU A 17 -6.06 4.01 -7.14
N GLY A 18 -6.10 5.17 -6.48
CA GLY A 18 -5.01 5.70 -5.69
C GLY A 18 -4.55 4.76 -4.59
N PHE A 19 -5.47 4.11 -3.86
CA PHE A 19 -5.14 3.13 -2.82
C PHE A 19 -4.43 1.88 -3.36
N PHE A 20 -4.59 1.57 -4.65
CA PHE A 20 -3.86 0.50 -5.31
C PHE A 20 -2.50 0.97 -5.86
N ILE A 21 -2.45 2.13 -6.51
CA ILE A 21 -1.23 2.63 -7.17
C ILE A 21 -0.19 3.13 -6.16
N LEU A 22 -0.61 3.80 -5.09
CA LEU A 22 0.31 4.40 -4.12
C LEU A 22 1.23 3.37 -3.44
N PRO A 23 0.74 2.22 -2.97
CA PRO A 23 1.61 1.16 -2.46
C PRO A 23 2.62 0.69 -3.50
N ILE A 24 2.20 0.50 -4.77
CA ILE A 24 3.11 0.05 -5.85
C ILE A 24 4.26 1.04 -5.99
N ILE A 25 3.95 2.33 -6.12
CA ILE A 25 4.95 3.39 -6.22
C ILE A 25 5.84 3.41 -4.96
N GLY A 26 5.22 3.37 -3.77
CA GLY A 26 5.93 3.42 -2.49
C GLY A 26 6.93 2.28 -2.31
N PHE A 27 6.52 1.03 -2.59
CA PHE A 27 7.42 -0.12 -2.52
C PHE A 27 8.48 -0.11 -3.61
N SER A 28 8.15 0.35 -4.83
CA SER A 28 9.12 0.49 -5.92
C SER A 28 10.22 1.49 -5.57
N ILE A 29 9.83 2.66 -5.06
CA ILE A 29 10.75 3.71 -4.59
C ILE A 29 11.56 3.19 -3.41
N SER A 30 10.94 2.48 -2.47
CA SER A 30 11.64 1.91 -1.31
C SER A 30 12.70 0.89 -1.71
N TRP A 31 12.41 0.01 -2.68
CA TRP A 31 13.39 -0.92 -3.23
C TRP A 31 14.55 -0.16 -3.89
N TRP A 32 14.25 0.84 -4.72
CA TRP A 32 15.28 1.65 -5.37
C TRP A 32 16.14 2.40 -4.35
N LEU A 33 15.53 3.04 -3.36
CA LEU A 33 16.22 3.73 -2.27
C LEU A 33 17.10 2.77 -1.47
N ARG A 34 16.64 1.55 -1.20
CA ARG A 34 17.40 0.59 -0.39
C ARG A 34 18.58 -0.03 -1.14
N PHE A 35 18.42 -0.35 -2.43
CA PHE A 35 19.36 -1.21 -3.15
C PHE A 35 20.09 -0.53 -4.31
N LYS A 36 19.56 0.58 -4.85
CA LYS A 36 20.07 1.24 -6.06
C LYS A 36 20.56 2.67 -5.84
N SER A 37 20.09 3.36 -4.80
CA SER A 37 20.41 4.78 -4.56
C SER A 37 21.87 5.05 -4.20
N GLY A 38 22.60 4.04 -3.71
CA GLY A 38 23.94 4.21 -3.16
C GLY A 38 23.98 4.76 -1.72
N ILE A 39 22.82 5.02 -1.10
CA ILE A 39 22.74 5.48 0.31
C ILE A 39 23.09 4.35 1.28
N PHE A 40 22.71 3.12 0.94
CA PHE A 40 22.98 1.94 1.75
C PHE A 40 23.80 0.95 0.93
N GLU A 41 24.95 0.55 1.47
CA GLU A 41 25.76 -0.49 0.85
C GLU A 41 25.12 -1.85 1.10
N VAL A 42 24.65 -2.49 0.03
CA VAL A 42 24.08 -3.83 0.06
C VAL A 42 24.69 -4.60 -1.11
N ILE A 43 25.48 -5.62 -0.76
CA ILE A 43 26.31 -6.36 -1.72
C ILE A 43 25.49 -7.41 -2.48
N ASP A 44 24.49 -7.99 -1.81
CA ASP A 44 23.63 -9.02 -2.40
C ASP A 44 22.15 -8.69 -2.15
N PHE A 45 21.38 -8.58 -3.23
CA PHE A 45 19.95 -8.34 -3.19
C PHE A 45 19.26 -8.92 -4.41
N GLN A 46 18.02 -9.37 -4.21
CA GLN A 46 17.21 -9.91 -5.29
C GLN A 46 16.83 -8.84 -6.33
N PRO A 47 16.77 -9.19 -7.61
CA PRO A 47 16.36 -8.25 -8.65
C PRO A 47 14.91 -7.81 -8.44
N TYR A 48 14.57 -6.60 -8.89
CA TYR A 48 13.24 -6.02 -8.73
C TYR A 48 12.11 -6.89 -9.30
N SER A 49 12.40 -7.74 -10.30
CA SER A 49 11.45 -8.69 -10.88
C SER A 49 10.77 -9.58 -9.83
N GLU A 50 11.53 -10.03 -8.83
CA GLU A 50 11.03 -10.94 -7.78
C GLU A 50 10.06 -10.23 -6.81
N TYR A 51 10.11 -8.90 -6.75
CA TYR A 51 9.25 -8.09 -5.89
C TYR A 51 7.93 -7.70 -6.56
N LYS A 52 7.80 -7.82 -7.89
CA LYS A 52 6.61 -7.38 -8.62
C LYS A 52 5.33 -8.04 -8.11
N ILE A 53 5.35 -9.37 -7.98
CA ILE A 53 4.18 -10.14 -7.53
C ILE A 53 3.83 -9.80 -6.07
N PRO A 54 4.78 -9.87 -5.10
CA PRO A 54 4.51 -9.45 -3.72
C PRO A 54 3.95 -8.02 -3.62
N ILE A 55 4.52 -7.07 -4.37
CA ILE A 55 4.06 -5.67 -4.39
C ILE A 55 2.61 -5.58 -4.87
N LEU A 56 2.25 -6.30 -5.94
CA LEU A 56 0.87 -6.33 -6.44
C LEU A 56 -0.10 -6.94 -5.43
N ILE A 57 0.28 -8.03 -4.76
CA ILE A 57 -0.56 -8.64 -3.73
C ILE A 57 -0.77 -7.66 -2.57
N VAL A 58 0.29 -7.00 -2.10
CA VAL A 58 0.21 -5.98 -1.05
C VAL A 58 -0.68 -4.81 -1.50
N ALA A 59 -0.51 -4.32 -2.73
CA ALA A 59 -1.32 -3.23 -3.26
C ALA A 59 -2.82 -3.59 -3.33
N LEU A 60 -3.16 -4.81 -3.76
CA LEU A 60 -4.54 -5.30 -3.76
C LEU A 60 -5.10 -5.36 -2.34
N PHE A 61 -4.34 -5.90 -1.39
CA PHE A 61 -4.75 -5.96 0.00
C PHE A 61 -4.96 -4.56 0.59
N TRP A 62 -4.07 -3.62 0.29
CA TRP A 62 -4.17 -2.23 0.72
C TRP A 62 -5.44 -1.57 0.18
N ALA A 63 -5.70 -1.70 -1.12
CA ALA A 63 -6.92 -1.18 -1.75
C ALA A 63 -8.20 -1.83 -1.17
N PHE A 64 -8.14 -3.12 -0.85
CA PHE A 64 -9.23 -3.83 -0.18
C PHE A 64 -9.49 -3.29 1.23
N VAL A 65 -8.47 -3.14 2.07
CA VAL A 65 -8.61 -2.63 3.44
C VAL A 65 -9.22 -1.23 3.45
N TYR A 66 -8.69 -0.32 2.62
CA TYR A 66 -9.21 1.04 2.55
C TYR A 66 -10.62 1.10 1.96
N GLY A 67 -10.90 0.26 0.96
CA GLY A 67 -12.22 0.08 0.38
C GLY A 67 -13.27 -0.41 1.39
N ALA A 68 -12.92 -1.44 2.16
CA ALA A 68 -13.77 -2.04 3.20
C ALA A 68 -14.04 -1.07 4.35
N ARG A 69 -13.03 -0.26 4.70
CA ARG A 69 -13.13 0.82 5.70
C ARG A 69 -13.86 2.07 5.17
N LYS A 70 -14.23 2.08 3.89
CA LYS A 70 -14.97 3.16 3.19
C LYS A 70 -14.26 4.52 3.26
N VAL A 71 -12.93 4.52 3.29
CA VAL A 71 -12.10 5.75 3.35
C VAL A 71 -12.27 6.60 2.09
N GLN A 72 -12.70 6.01 0.97
CA GLN A 72 -12.95 6.68 -0.31
C GLN A 72 -14.17 7.62 -0.34
N LYS A 73 -14.90 7.76 0.77
CA LYS A 73 -16.05 8.67 0.90
C LYS A 73 -15.67 9.80 1.86
N PRO A 74 -15.09 10.91 1.37
CA PRO A 74 -14.86 12.07 2.20
C PRO A 74 -16.22 12.58 2.70
N ASP A 75 -16.46 12.40 3.99
CA ASP A 75 -17.65 12.91 4.65
C ASP A 75 -17.29 14.26 5.27
N LEU A 76 -17.62 15.33 4.56
CA LEU A 76 -17.33 16.71 4.98
C LEU A 76 -18.06 17.10 6.28
N SER A 77 -19.00 16.28 6.76
CA SER A 77 -19.66 16.47 8.06
C SER A 77 -18.85 15.92 9.24
N VAL A 78 -17.84 15.09 8.96
CA VAL A 78 -16.98 14.48 9.98
C VAL A 78 -15.78 15.37 10.22
N GLY A 79 -15.52 15.70 11.49
CA GLY A 79 -14.34 16.51 11.85
C GLY A 79 -13.04 15.84 11.41
N ALA A 80 -12.09 16.64 10.92
CA ALA A 80 -10.82 16.17 10.34
C ALA A 80 -10.05 15.17 11.22
N GLY A 81 -10.14 15.27 12.55
CA GLY A 81 -9.51 14.32 13.47
C GLY A 81 -10.09 12.90 13.40
N LYS A 82 -11.41 12.76 13.17
CA LYS A 82 -12.05 11.44 13.02
C LYS A 82 -11.74 10.82 11.65
N GLU A 83 -11.58 11.64 10.62
CA GLU A 83 -11.11 11.18 9.31
C GLU A 83 -9.65 10.71 9.39
N PHE A 84 -8.78 11.50 10.03
CA PHE A 84 -7.38 11.13 10.25
C PHE A 84 -7.24 9.82 11.02
N THR A 85 -7.95 9.66 12.14
CA THR A 85 -7.90 8.42 12.94
C THR A 85 -8.40 7.20 12.14
N ASN A 86 -9.43 7.37 11.29
CA ASN A 86 -9.88 6.31 10.40
C ASN A 86 -8.82 5.92 9.36
N ILE A 87 -8.13 6.90 8.77
CA ILE A 87 -7.03 6.66 7.83
C ILE A 87 -5.86 5.98 8.55
N ALA A 88 -5.47 6.47 9.72
CA ALA A 88 -4.39 5.90 10.52
C ALA A 88 -4.67 4.44 10.87
N TRP A 89 -5.87 4.12 11.37
CA TRP A 89 -6.25 2.74 11.67
C TRP A 89 -6.27 1.86 10.43
N SER A 90 -6.78 2.37 9.31
CA SER A 90 -6.79 1.62 8.05
C SER A 90 -5.37 1.33 7.57
N SER A 91 -4.44 2.27 7.78
CA SER A 91 -3.01 2.11 7.48
C SER A 91 -2.39 1.02 8.35
N VAL A 92 -2.66 1.02 9.66
CA VAL A 92 -2.15 -0.01 10.58
C VAL A 92 -2.63 -1.40 10.17
N ILE A 93 -3.91 -1.55 9.84
CA ILE A 93 -4.46 -2.82 9.38
C ILE A 93 -3.82 -3.24 8.04
N ALA A 94 -3.67 -2.30 7.11
CA ALA A 94 -3.06 -2.56 5.82
C ALA A 94 -1.58 -2.97 5.94
N MET A 95 -0.86 -2.51 6.96
CA MET A 95 0.54 -2.84 7.23
C MET A 95 0.78 -4.27 7.74
N ILE A 96 -0.22 -4.91 8.37
CA ILE A 96 -0.07 -6.26 8.94
C ILE A 96 0.38 -7.26 7.89
N PHE A 97 -0.20 -7.18 6.69
CA PHE A 97 0.08 -8.12 5.61
C PHE A 97 1.48 -7.93 4.98
N PRO A 98 1.93 -6.72 4.61
CA PRO A 98 3.32 -6.44 4.27
C PRO A 98 4.32 -6.89 5.33
N MET A 99 4.02 -6.69 6.62
CA MET A 99 4.89 -7.15 7.69
C MET A 99 5.00 -8.68 7.72
N ALA A 100 3.87 -9.38 7.68
CA ALA A 100 3.83 -10.84 7.64
C ALA A 100 4.59 -11.39 6.42
N LEU A 101 4.37 -10.82 5.23
CA LEU A 101 5.12 -11.16 4.02
C LEU A 101 6.62 -10.91 4.17
N SER A 102 7.00 -9.79 4.77
CA SER A 102 8.41 -9.46 4.99
C SER A 102 9.09 -10.47 5.92
N PHE A 103 8.41 -10.91 6.97
CA PHE A 103 8.90 -11.97 7.86
C PHE A 103 8.96 -13.33 7.17
N ALA A 104 7.93 -13.72 6.42
CA ALA A 104 7.89 -14.98 5.69
C ALA A 104 8.98 -15.08 4.61
N TYR A 105 9.17 -14.00 3.85
CA TYR A 105 10.20 -13.93 2.82
C TYR A 105 11.59 -14.02 3.44
N ARG A 106 11.86 -13.26 4.52
CA ARG A 106 13.12 -13.39 5.27
C ARG A 106 13.32 -14.81 5.80
N GLY A 107 12.30 -15.40 6.42
CA GLY A 107 12.38 -16.77 6.95
C GLY A 107 12.71 -17.81 5.86
N TYR A 108 12.08 -17.70 4.68
CA TYR A 108 12.32 -18.61 3.57
C TYR A 108 13.74 -18.48 2.99
N PHE A 109 14.26 -17.27 2.84
CA PHE A 109 15.59 -17.04 2.27
C PHE A 109 16.72 -17.29 3.27
N TYR A 110 16.59 -16.85 4.53
CA TYR A 110 17.59 -17.12 5.56
C TYR A 110 17.61 -18.60 5.98
N SER A 111 16.49 -19.33 5.88
CA SER A 111 16.46 -20.77 6.15
C SER A 111 17.07 -21.62 5.03
N ARG A 112 17.24 -21.08 3.82
CA ARG A 112 17.81 -21.77 2.65
C ARG A 112 19.27 -21.39 2.36
N LEU A 113 19.82 -20.48 3.17
CA LEU A 113 21.24 -20.12 3.20
C LEU A 113 21.99 -20.86 4.32
N VAL A 114 21.47 -22.01 4.75
CA VAL A 114 22.19 -23.03 5.55
C VAL A 114 22.37 -24.27 4.68
#